data_AF-A0A952RPV4-F1
#
_entry.id   AF-A0A952RPV4-F1
#
_cell.length_a   1.000
_cell.length_b   1.000
_cell.length_c   1.000
_cell.angle_alpha   90.00
_cell.angle_beta   90.00
_cell.angle_gamma   90.00
#
_symmetry.space_group_name_H-M   'P 1'
#
loop_
_entity.id
_entity.type
_entity.pdbx_description
1 polymer ?
#
loop_
_entity_poly.entity_id
_entity_poly.type
_entity_poly.pdbx_seq_one_letter_code
_entity_poly.pdbx_strand_id
1 'polypeptide(L)'
;MVNRRVAFGLGITALALAACQVIVGIEQVEKVPQGSVGEDGSSSSGSTTTSSGSSGIDENDPCQHTVAPKVAGDDGGEDLEPFFIAVQKLSLVKPAPNGIGGLDLDDSCTCDTRPGGTHDAGPSCTARKGIVCDPDGGADNQGATLFAGLESSVKLVDPTFSLDDDLNEDIAKGARTIILHVRKWNGKPNDANVEVALFVSQGAKGTLNWDGNDVWTHPKSLSETGTFKFPGSVNGYVANNRLVVKGANNVTILFGRAGLVFNEAIVYGDLTIAEGLPRFVGIVGGRVPDAELLAAAGQINVGGDESACENALVFNTVVKPSICDAVDINSAKSEDFQGKACDSISSSIALEGVGAQVPISEPYDDPKPPGPCSPGQPTAPSYKCD
;
A
#
# COMPACT_ATOMS: atom_id res chain seq x y z
N MET A 1 -38.08 37.92 -31.42
CA MET A 1 -37.50 36.64 -30.99
C MET A 1 -36.58 36.92 -29.83
N VAL A 2 -36.97 36.52 -28.62
CA VAL A 2 -36.28 36.83 -27.36
C VAL A 2 -35.70 35.53 -26.82
N ASN A 3 -34.37 35.42 -26.77
CA ASN A 3 -33.68 34.25 -26.23
C ASN A 3 -33.66 34.32 -24.70
N ARG A 4 -34.45 33.46 -24.04
CA ARG A 4 -34.36 33.20 -22.60
C ARG A 4 -33.16 32.29 -22.34
N ARG A 5 -32.17 32.79 -21.61
CA ARG A 5 -31.15 31.97 -20.94
C ARG A 5 -31.75 31.47 -19.62
N VAL A 6 -31.82 30.16 -19.44
CA VAL A 6 -32.18 29.51 -18.18
C VAL A 6 -30.88 29.19 -17.45
N ALA A 7 -30.63 29.87 -16.35
CA ALA A 7 -29.59 29.51 -15.40
C ALA A 7 -30.16 28.42 -14.47
N PHE A 8 -29.60 27.21 -14.52
CA PHE A 8 -29.85 26.21 -13.49
C PHE A 8 -28.87 26.46 -12.34
N GLY A 9 -29.34 27.22 -11.35
CA GLY A 9 -28.78 27.16 -10.00
C GLY A 9 -29.49 26.03 -9.27
N LEU A 10 -28.80 24.91 -9.05
CA LEU A 10 -29.22 23.88 -8.12
C LEU A 10 -28.45 24.08 -6.83
N GLY A 11 -29.12 24.72 -5.86
CA GLY A 11 -28.70 24.69 -4.48
C GLY A 11 -28.95 23.30 -3.90
N ILE A 12 -27.90 22.66 -3.44
CA ILE A 12 -27.96 21.55 -2.49
C ILE A 12 -27.47 22.14 -1.17
N THR A 13 -28.42 22.65 -0.39
CA THR A 13 -28.21 23.01 1.01
C THR A 13 -29.14 22.11 1.80
N ALA A 14 -28.60 21.51 2.87
CA ALA A 14 -29.27 20.67 3.87
C ALA A 14 -29.39 19.16 3.57
N LEU A 15 -28.31 18.42 3.85
CA LEU A 15 -28.36 17.02 4.31
C LEU A 15 -27.12 16.63 5.13
N ALA A 16 -26.66 17.51 6.03
CA ALA A 16 -25.45 17.29 6.83
C ALA A 16 -25.70 16.75 8.27
N LEU A 17 -26.90 16.29 8.63
CA LEU A 17 -27.19 15.89 10.03
C LEU A 17 -28.02 14.59 10.21
N ALA A 18 -28.25 13.79 9.17
CA ALA A 18 -29.09 12.58 9.30
C ALA A 18 -28.31 11.24 9.31
N ALA A 19 -26.99 11.23 9.11
CA ALA A 19 -26.21 9.98 9.05
C ALA A 19 -25.57 9.56 10.40
N CYS A 20 -25.60 10.41 11.43
CA CYS A 20 -25.01 10.10 12.75
C CYS A 20 -25.95 9.34 13.72
N GLN A 21 -27.08 8.79 13.28
CA GLN A 21 -28.03 8.08 14.16
C GLN A 21 -28.32 6.61 13.79
N VAL A 22 -27.57 5.99 12.87
CA VAL A 22 -27.81 4.57 12.47
C VAL A 22 -26.62 3.65 12.75
N ILE A 23 -25.80 3.95 13.76
CA ILE A 23 -24.82 2.99 14.30
C ILE A 23 -25.09 2.79 15.80
N VAL A 24 -26.24 2.20 16.11
CA VAL A 24 -26.51 1.53 17.38
C VAL A 24 -27.24 0.23 17.04
N GLY A 25 -26.52 -0.87 16.93
CA GLY A 25 -27.13 -2.17 16.64
C GLY A 25 -26.20 -3.21 16.01
N ILE A 26 -25.01 -3.42 16.57
CA ILE A 26 -24.32 -4.72 16.40
C ILE A 26 -24.50 -5.43 17.74
N GLU A 27 -25.17 -6.58 17.68
CA GLU A 27 -25.49 -7.46 18.80
C GLU A 27 -24.23 -7.77 19.62
N GLN A 28 -24.34 -7.63 20.94
CA GLN A 28 -23.34 -8.20 21.83
C GLN A 28 -23.43 -9.72 21.73
N VAL A 29 -22.42 -10.34 21.14
CA VAL A 29 -22.20 -11.77 21.27
C VAL A 29 -21.93 -12.05 22.74
N GLU A 30 -22.86 -12.77 23.35
CA GLU A 30 -22.83 -13.23 24.73
C GLU A 30 -21.53 -14.00 24.97
N LYS A 31 -20.64 -13.46 25.82
CA LYS A 31 -19.45 -14.16 26.30
C LYS A 31 -19.91 -15.37 27.11
N VAL A 32 -19.79 -16.57 26.53
CA VAL A 32 -19.89 -17.82 27.25
C VAL A 32 -18.79 -17.84 28.32
N PRO A 33 -19.09 -18.10 29.61
CA PRO A 33 -18.07 -18.19 30.64
C PRO A 33 -17.17 -19.40 30.36
N GLN A 34 -15.88 -19.15 30.14
CA GLN A 34 -14.87 -20.20 30.12
C GLN A 34 -14.74 -20.76 31.55
N GLY A 35 -15.28 -21.96 31.74
CA GLY A 35 -15.11 -22.74 32.95
C GLY A 35 -13.65 -23.17 33.10
N SER A 36 -13.07 -22.83 34.25
CA SER A 36 -11.93 -23.50 34.85
C SER A 36 -12.15 -25.02 34.93
N VAL A 37 -11.12 -25.81 34.61
CA VAL A 37 -10.60 -27.00 35.36
C VAL A 37 -9.66 -27.78 34.43
N GLY A 38 -8.43 -28.07 34.89
CA GLY A 38 -7.61 -29.16 34.33
C GLY A 38 -6.10 -28.98 34.45
N GLU A 39 -5.57 -29.08 35.67
CA GLU A 39 -4.15 -29.37 35.92
C GLU A 39 -3.78 -30.80 35.48
N ASP A 40 -2.47 -30.99 35.30
CA ASP A 40 -1.67 -32.23 35.23
C ASP A 40 -1.42 -32.89 33.87
N GLY A 41 -0.14 -32.84 33.46
CA GLY A 41 0.39 -33.59 32.32
C GLY A 41 1.86 -33.34 32.03
N SER A 42 2.74 -33.44 33.04
CA SER A 42 4.20 -33.44 32.86
C SER A 42 4.63 -34.58 31.93
N SER A 43 5.32 -34.27 30.83
CA SER A 43 6.12 -35.24 30.07
C SER A 43 7.28 -34.53 29.38
N SER A 44 8.40 -34.55 30.08
CA SER A 44 9.73 -34.28 29.55
C SER A 44 10.10 -35.29 28.45
N SER A 45 10.43 -34.80 27.26
CA SER A 45 11.33 -35.51 26.34
C SER A 45 12.23 -34.48 25.68
N GLY A 46 13.48 -34.46 26.13
CA GLY A 46 14.53 -33.65 25.55
C GLY A 46 14.83 -34.14 24.13
N SER A 47 14.57 -33.27 23.15
CA SER A 47 15.18 -33.37 21.82
C SER A 47 16.33 -32.37 21.77
N THR A 48 17.54 -32.91 21.79
CA THR A 48 18.76 -32.16 21.49
C THR A 48 18.81 -31.99 19.97
N THR A 49 18.24 -30.91 19.45
CA THR A 49 18.30 -30.61 18.02
C THR A 49 19.52 -29.74 17.74
N THR A 50 20.54 -30.39 17.22
CA THR A 50 21.76 -29.82 16.65
C THR A 50 21.38 -28.75 15.61
N SER A 51 21.71 -27.50 15.90
CA SER A 51 21.54 -26.36 15.01
C SER A 51 22.60 -26.39 13.91
N SER A 52 22.32 -27.11 12.83
CA SER A 52 23.02 -26.96 11.55
C SER A 52 22.15 -26.14 10.62
N GLY A 53 22.56 -24.89 10.39
CA GLY A 53 21.86 -23.89 9.58
C GLY A 53 21.72 -24.28 8.12
N SER A 54 20.57 -24.85 7.79
CA SER A 54 20.00 -24.81 6.45
C SER A 54 18.71 -24.00 6.57
N SER A 55 18.69 -22.79 5.99
CA SER A 55 17.50 -21.97 5.78
C SER A 55 16.62 -22.63 4.70
N GLY A 56 16.28 -23.89 4.93
CA GLY A 56 15.29 -24.64 4.17
C GLY A 56 13.94 -24.06 4.53
N ILE A 57 13.33 -23.43 3.54
CA ILE A 57 11.88 -23.23 3.55
C ILE A 57 11.28 -24.63 3.68
N ASP A 58 10.40 -24.84 4.65
CA ASP A 58 9.58 -26.05 4.66
C ASP A 58 8.62 -25.93 3.48
N GLU A 59 8.74 -26.82 2.47
CA GLU A 59 7.82 -26.82 1.33
C GLU A 59 6.35 -27.08 1.75
N ASN A 60 6.14 -27.50 3.00
CA ASN A 60 4.82 -27.69 3.59
C ASN A 60 4.34 -26.50 4.43
N ASP A 61 5.11 -25.43 4.54
CA ASP A 61 4.67 -24.20 5.20
C ASP A 61 3.56 -23.56 4.36
N PRO A 62 2.32 -23.48 4.89
CA PRO A 62 1.19 -22.95 4.14
C PRO A 62 1.30 -21.45 3.89
N CYS A 63 2.22 -20.73 4.52
CA CYS A 63 2.45 -19.30 4.34
C CYS A 63 3.41 -19.00 3.16
N GLN A 64 3.96 -20.02 2.50
CA GLN A 64 4.93 -19.82 1.41
C GLN A 64 4.37 -19.04 0.21
N HIS A 65 3.05 -19.01 -0.01
CA HIS A 65 2.43 -18.23 -1.09
C HIS A 65 2.47 -16.72 -0.86
N THR A 66 2.64 -16.26 0.39
CA THR A 66 2.73 -14.84 0.75
C THR A 66 4.15 -14.34 0.87
N VAL A 67 5.14 -15.23 0.75
CA VAL A 67 6.55 -14.87 0.72
C VAL A 67 6.99 -14.64 -0.73
N ALA A 68 7.68 -13.53 -0.98
CA ALA A 68 8.29 -13.29 -2.29
C ALA A 68 9.29 -14.43 -2.62
N PRO A 69 9.29 -14.97 -3.85
CA PRO A 69 10.12 -16.11 -4.21
C PRO A 69 11.59 -15.76 -3.99
N LYS A 70 12.40 -16.73 -3.55
CA LYS A 70 13.85 -16.54 -3.43
C LYS A 70 14.47 -16.21 -4.80
N VAL A 71 15.63 -15.56 -4.78
CA VAL A 71 16.50 -15.39 -5.96
C VAL A 71 16.64 -16.74 -6.66
N ALA A 72 16.26 -16.78 -7.94
CA ALA A 72 16.54 -17.90 -8.82
C ALA A 72 17.99 -17.82 -9.33
N GLY A 73 18.43 -18.84 -10.08
CA GLY A 73 19.69 -18.72 -10.83
C GLY A 73 19.67 -17.52 -11.79
N ASP A 74 20.82 -17.15 -12.32
CA ASP A 74 20.91 -16.07 -13.33
C ASP A 74 20.90 -16.69 -14.73
N ASP A 75 19.96 -16.28 -15.58
CA ASP A 75 19.89 -16.75 -16.98
C ASP A 75 21.00 -16.13 -17.84
N GLY A 76 21.69 -15.10 -17.34
CA GLY A 76 22.73 -14.35 -18.02
C GLY A 76 22.22 -13.53 -19.21
N GLY A 77 23.11 -12.70 -19.77
CA GLY A 77 22.80 -11.85 -20.92
C GLY A 77 23.45 -10.48 -20.79
N GLU A 78 23.26 -9.65 -21.82
CA GLU A 78 23.54 -8.22 -21.71
C GLU A 78 22.32 -7.53 -21.11
N ASP A 79 22.57 -6.62 -20.16
CA ASP A 79 21.54 -5.76 -19.59
C ASP A 79 20.82 -4.99 -20.70
N LEU A 80 19.50 -4.87 -20.61
CA LEU A 80 18.75 -3.96 -21.47
C LEU A 80 19.07 -2.50 -21.11
N GLU A 81 18.84 -1.61 -22.07
CA GLU A 81 18.84 -0.17 -21.78
C GLU A 81 17.83 0.15 -20.68
N PRO A 82 18.17 1.04 -19.72
CA PRO A 82 17.24 1.47 -18.68
C PRO A 82 15.93 2.00 -19.27
N PHE A 83 14.82 1.65 -18.63
CA PHE A 83 13.50 2.07 -19.08
C PHE A 83 12.62 2.50 -17.92
N PHE A 84 11.57 3.24 -18.24
CA PHE A 84 10.56 3.70 -17.31
C PHE A 84 9.24 3.01 -17.57
N ILE A 85 8.51 2.74 -16.50
CA ILE A 85 7.14 2.25 -16.53
C ILE A 85 6.28 3.27 -15.78
N ALA A 86 5.27 3.82 -16.45
CA ALA A 86 4.25 4.62 -15.80
C ALA A 86 3.09 3.75 -15.36
N VAL A 87 2.66 3.90 -14.11
CA VAL A 87 1.46 3.23 -13.60
C VAL A 87 0.24 3.82 -14.30
N GLN A 88 -0.54 2.98 -14.95
CA GLN A 88 -1.79 3.37 -15.61
C GLN A 88 -3.01 3.09 -14.74
N LYS A 89 -2.88 2.16 -13.79
CA LYS A 89 -3.96 1.79 -12.89
C LYS A 89 -3.44 1.36 -11.53
N LEU A 90 -4.17 1.76 -10.50
CA LEU A 90 -3.88 1.48 -9.11
C LEU A 90 -5.12 0.94 -8.41
N SER A 91 -4.95 0.06 -7.42
CA SER A 91 -6.05 -0.33 -6.52
C SER A 91 -5.56 -0.47 -5.09
N LEU A 92 -6.32 0.10 -4.15
CA LEU A 92 -6.06 -0.01 -2.72
C LEU A 92 -6.79 -1.20 -2.08
N VAL A 93 -7.84 -1.69 -2.74
CA VAL A 93 -8.77 -2.68 -2.18
C VAL A 93 -8.60 -4.04 -2.86
N LYS A 94 -8.35 -4.04 -4.17
CA LYS A 94 -8.33 -5.27 -4.97
C LYS A 94 -6.89 -5.77 -5.12
N PRO A 95 -6.70 -7.10 -5.18
CA PRO A 95 -5.42 -7.65 -5.56
C PRO A 95 -5.06 -7.23 -6.99
N ALA A 96 -3.77 -7.34 -7.32
CA ALA A 96 -3.30 -7.14 -8.67
C ALA A 96 -3.96 -8.17 -9.62
N PRO A 97 -4.10 -7.87 -10.93
CA PRO A 97 -4.73 -8.78 -11.90
C PRO A 97 -4.13 -10.19 -11.97
N ASN A 98 -2.88 -10.37 -11.57
CA ASN A 98 -2.20 -11.67 -11.47
C ASN A 98 -2.47 -12.42 -10.16
N GLY A 99 -3.40 -11.92 -9.33
CA GLY A 99 -3.82 -12.52 -8.07
C GLY A 99 -2.95 -12.16 -6.86
N ILE A 100 -1.89 -11.35 -7.04
CA ILE A 100 -1.04 -10.93 -5.91
C ILE A 100 -1.80 -9.90 -5.06
N GLY A 101 -2.18 -10.29 -3.84
CA GLY A 101 -2.97 -9.46 -2.93
C GLY A 101 -2.21 -8.88 -1.74
N GLY A 102 -1.04 -9.44 -1.39
CA GLY A 102 -0.26 -9.02 -0.24
C GLY A 102 0.99 -9.87 -0.06
N LEU A 103 1.77 -9.56 0.98
CA LEU A 103 2.95 -10.31 1.39
C LEU A 103 2.93 -10.49 2.90
N ASP A 104 3.59 -11.53 3.40
CA ASP A 104 3.94 -11.63 4.81
C ASP A 104 5.11 -10.65 5.10
N LEU A 105 4.81 -9.57 5.80
CA LEU A 105 5.72 -8.47 6.11
C LEU A 105 6.40 -8.68 7.47
N ASP A 106 5.72 -9.31 8.43
CA ASP A 106 6.22 -9.57 9.79
C ASP A 106 6.75 -11.00 10.04
N ASP A 107 6.67 -11.87 9.02
CA ASP A 107 7.04 -13.28 9.06
C ASP A 107 6.21 -14.11 10.07
N SER A 108 5.02 -13.64 10.46
CA SER A 108 4.19 -14.30 11.48
C SER A 108 3.07 -15.16 10.89
N CYS A 109 2.51 -14.77 9.74
CA CYS A 109 1.38 -15.45 9.11
C CYS A 109 0.23 -15.71 10.10
N THR A 110 -0.20 -14.64 10.74
CA THR A 110 -1.15 -14.61 11.85
C THR A 110 -2.50 -15.21 11.46
N CYS A 111 -2.99 -16.15 12.27
CA CYS A 111 -4.27 -16.87 12.12
C CYS A 111 -4.40 -17.81 10.91
N ASP A 112 -3.32 -18.27 10.28
CA ASP A 112 -3.44 -19.31 9.26
C ASP A 112 -3.90 -20.65 9.87
N THR A 113 -5.05 -21.16 9.39
CA THR A 113 -5.65 -22.42 9.85
C THR A 113 -5.35 -23.62 8.94
N ARG A 114 -4.45 -23.52 7.97
CA ARG A 114 -4.08 -24.64 7.09
C ARG A 114 -3.09 -25.60 7.78
N PRO A 115 -3.21 -26.93 7.56
CA PRO A 115 -2.31 -27.92 8.16
C PRO A 115 -0.84 -27.64 7.85
N GLY A 116 0.02 -27.73 8.87
CA GLY A 116 1.46 -27.43 8.72
C GLY A 116 1.80 -25.96 8.94
N GLY A 117 0.79 -25.09 9.09
CA GLY A 117 0.98 -23.70 9.48
C GLY A 117 1.59 -23.60 10.85
N THR A 118 2.33 -22.52 11.07
CA THR A 118 2.76 -22.14 12.42
C THR A 118 1.56 -21.93 13.35
N HIS A 119 0.35 -21.75 12.80
CA HIS A 119 -0.98 -21.74 13.42
C HIS A 119 -1.18 -20.73 14.59
N ASP A 120 -0.10 -20.25 15.18
CA ASP A 120 0.00 -19.67 16.52
C ASP A 120 1.36 -18.98 16.74
N ALA A 121 2.06 -18.47 15.71
CA ALA A 121 3.21 -17.60 15.95
C ALA A 121 2.82 -16.34 16.76
N GLY A 122 1.52 -16.04 16.80
CA GLY A 122 0.94 -14.90 17.49
C GLY A 122 1.15 -13.62 16.69
N PRO A 123 0.43 -12.54 17.00
CA PRO A 123 0.67 -11.28 16.31
C PRO A 123 2.09 -10.78 16.63
N SER A 124 2.75 -10.14 15.66
CA SER A 124 4.07 -9.52 15.85
C SER A 124 4.06 -8.38 16.87
N CYS A 125 2.88 -7.79 17.11
CA CYS A 125 2.67 -6.71 18.07
C CYS A 125 1.31 -6.82 18.78
N THR A 126 1.08 -5.97 19.78
CA THR A 126 -0.20 -5.91 20.50
C THR A 126 -1.14 -4.92 19.83
N ALA A 127 -2.09 -5.43 19.05
CA ALA A 127 -3.15 -4.62 18.46
C ALA A 127 -4.20 -4.20 19.50
N ARG A 128 -4.91 -3.10 19.22
CA ARG A 128 -5.87 -2.50 20.18
C ARG A 128 -7.13 -3.33 20.39
N LYS A 129 -7.61 -3.96 19.32
CA LYS A 129 -8.89 -4.67 19.28
C LYS A 129 -8.74 -6.18 19.43
N GLY A 130 -7.68 -6.61 20.11
CA GLY A 130 -7.30 -8.03 20.19
C GLY A 130 -6.53 -8.45 18.94
N ILE A 131 -6.50 -9.75 18.68
CA ILE A 131 -5.75 -10.33 17.56
C ILE A 131 -6.39 -9.89 16.23
N VAL A 132 -5.59 -9.25 15.37
CA VAL A 132 -5.91 -9.01 13.97
C VAL A 132 -5.33 -10.18 13.19
N CYS A 133 -6.15 -10.79 12.33
CA CYS A 133 -5.76 -11.96 11.56
C CYS A 133 -5.42 -11.55 10.13
N ASP A 134 -4.42 -12.19 9.55
CA ASP A 134 -4.01 -11.91 8.19
C ASP A 134 -5.02 -12.50 7.21
N PRO A 135 -5.53 -11.71 6.25
CA PRO A 135 -6.38 -12.24 5.20
C PRO A 135 -5.62 -13.21 4.28
N ASP A 136 -6.35 -14.03 3.54
CA ASP A 136 -5.82 -14.97 2.52
C ASP A 136 -4.69 -15.90 3.02
N GLY A 137 -4.75 -16.24 4.30
CA GLY A 137 -3.81 -17.16 4.95
C GLY A 137 -2.40 -16.60 5.07
N GLY A 138 -2.25 -15.48 5.79
CA GLY A 138 -0.93 -14.94 6.13
C GLY A 138 -0.41 -13.83 5.23
N ALA A 139 -1.27 -13.19 4.43
CA ALA A 139 -0.85 -12.04 3.63
C ALA A 139 -1.21 -10.76 4.39
N ASP A 140 -0.19 -9.99 4.75
CA ASP A 140 -0.38 -8.74 5.49
C ASP A 140 -0.91 -7.67 4.52
N ASN A 141 -2.22 -7.42 4.60
CA ASN A 141 -2.88 -6.37 3.84
C ASN A 141 -4.14 -5.83 4.55
N GLN A 142 -4.03 -5.58 5.85
CA GLN A 142 -5.12 -5.01 6.63
C GLN A 142 -5.58 -3.64 6.10
N GLY A 143 -4.71 -2.91 5.40
CA GLY A 143 -5.01 -1.69 4.69
C GLY A 143 -6.13 -1.85 3.67
N ALA A 144 -6.15 -2.93 2.87
CA ALA A 144 -7.24 -3.17 1.92
C ALA A 144 -8.60 -3.33 2.63
N THR A 145 -8.64 -4.04 3.76
CA THR A 145 -9.84 -4.17 4.61
C THR A 145 -10.31 -2.80 5.13
N LEU A 146 -9.38 -1.97 5.61
CA LEU A 146 -9.68 -0.62 6.06
C LEU A 146 -10.25 0.23 4.93
N PHE A 147 -9.60 0.27 3.76
CA PHE A 147 -10.03 1.09 2.63
C PHE A 147 -11.40 0.65 2.10
N ALA A 148 -11.66 -0.65 2.03
CA ALA A 148 -12.97 -1.18 1.67
C ALA A 148 -14.07 -0.77 2.67
N GLY A 149 -13.75 -0.78 3.97
CA GLY A 149 -14.65 -0.34 5.04
C GLY A 149 -14.97 1.16 4.97
N LEU A 150 -13.96 1.99 4.71
CA LEU A 150 -14.11 3.43 4.50
C LEU A 150 -14.97 3.72 3.25
N GLU A 151 -14.66 3.08 2.12
CA GLU A 151 -15.44 3.22 0.88
C GLU A 151 -16.90 2.81 1.10
N SER A 152 -17.14 1.68 1.78
CA SER A 152 -18.50 1.20 2.09
C SER A 152 -19.26 2.20 2.96
N SER A 153 -18.59 2.85 3.90
CA SER A 153 -19.20 3.86 4.77
C SER A 153 -19.58 5.13 4.01
N VAL A 154 -18.73 5.59 3.10
CA VAL A 154 -19.04 6.75 2.23
C VAL A 154 -20.14 6.41 1.23
N LYS A 155 -20.20 5.17 0.73
CA LYS A 155 -21.26 4.69 -0.19
C LYS A 155 -22.67 4.75 0.40
N LEU A 156 -22.82 4.81 1.72
CA LEU A 156 -24.11 5.03 2.38
C LEU A 156 -24.71 6.41 2.08
N VAL A 157 -23.86 7.41 1.79
CA VAL A 157 -24.27 8.78 1.48
C VAL A 157 -24.04 9.16 0.02
N ASP A 158 -23.04 8.58 -0.63
CA ASP A 158 -22.78 8.69 -2.06
C ASP A 158 -22.55 7.31 -2.69
N PRO A 159 -23.62 6.66 -3.22
CA PRO A 159 -23.52 5.33 -3.81
C PRO A 159 -22.58 5.21 -5.01
N THR A 160 -22.13 6.33 -5.58
CA THR A 160 -21.23 6.38 -6.74
C THR A 160 -19.76 6.53 -6.36
N PHE A 161 -19.47 6.85 -5.10
CA PHE A 161 -18.09 6.98 -4.61
C PHE A 161 -17.31 5.67 -4.77
N SER A 162 -16.07 5.76 -5.21
CA SER A 162 -15.17 4.62 -5.37
C SER A 162 -13.75 5.13 -5.20
N LEU A 163 -13.05 4.60 -4.19
CA LEU A 163 -11.73 5.13 -3.82
C LEU A 163 -10.71 4.87 -4.93
N ASP A 164 -10.79 3.70 -5.54
CA ASP A 164 -9.96 3.34 -6.69
C ASP A 164 -10.29 4.25 -7.90
N ASP A 165 -11.57 4.52 -8.19
CA ASP A 165 -11.92 5.31 -9.37
C ASP A 165 -11.43 6.76 -9.24
N ASP A 166 -11.53 7.35 -8.05
CA ASP A 166 -11.02 8.70 -7.76
C ASP A 166 -9.49 8.78 -7.96
N LEU A 167 -8.74 7.77 -7.47
CA LEU A 167 -7.28 7.70 -7.66
C LEU A 167 -6.91 7.51 -9.13
N ASN A 168 -7.64 6.65 -9.84
CA ASN A 168 -7.40 6.36 -11.24
C ASN A 168 -7.85 7.49 -12.17
N GLU A 169 -8.77 8.36 -11.75
CA GLU A 169 -9.21 9.50 -12.55
C GLU A 169 -8.04 10.48 -12.79
N ASP A 170 -7.23 10.76 -11.77
CA ASP A 170 -6.05 11.62 -11.90
C ASP A 170 -4.98 11.00 -12.79
N ILE A 171 -4.78 9.68 -12.72
CA ILE A 171 -3.86 8.94 -13.58
C ILE A 171 -4.35 8.99 -15.03
N ALA A 172 -5.62 8.71 -15.27
CA ALA A 172 -6.23 8.72 -16.60
C ALA A 172 -6.20 10.12 -17.26
N LYS A 173 -6.28 11.19 -16.46
CA LYS A 173 -6.12 12.58 -16.93
C LYS A 173 -4.65 12.99 -17.13
N GLY A 174 -3.69 12.16 -16.74
CA GLY A 174 -2.27 12.51 -16.77
C GLY A 174 -1.90 13.60 -15.78
N ALA A 175 -2.67 13.76 -14.70
CA ALA A 175 -2.39 14.74 -13.66
C ALA A 175 -1.22 14.29 -12.76
N ARG A 176 -1.09 12.98 -12.55
CA ARG A 176 -0.01 12.37 -11.77
C ARG A 176 0.03 10.87 -11.99
N THR A 177 1.18 10.26 -11.72
CA THR A 177 1.29 8.79 -11.62
C THR A 177 2.53 8.39 -10.83
N ILE A 178 2.67 7.11 -10.51
CA ILE A 178 3.91 6.51 -10.03
C ILE A 178 4.73 6.07 -11.25
N ILE A 179 6.01 6.37 -11.23
CA ILE A 179 6.97 5.89 -12.21
C ILE A 179 7.89 4.86 -11.55
N LEU A 180 8.04 3.70 -12.19
CA LEU A 180 9.09 2.74 -11.89
C LEU A 180 10.21 2.94 -12.92
N HIS A 181 11.43 3.12 -12.45
CA HIS A 181 12.62 3.14 -13.29
C HIS A 181 13.39 1.85 -13.05
N VAL A 182 13.57 1.05 -14.11
CA VAL A 182 14.22 -0.26 -14.06
C VAL A 182 15.51 -0.22 -14.86
N ARG A 183 16.56 -0.83 -14.32
CA ARG A 183 17.90 -0.90 -14.90
C ARG A 183 18.59 -2.18 -14.51
N LYS A 184 19.62 -2.54 -15.29
CA LYS A 184 20.40 -3.79 -15.16
C LYS A 184 19.63 -5.08 -15.39
N TRP A 185 18.35 -5.00 -15.76
CA TRP A 185 17.61 -6.20 -16.13
C TRP A 185 17.98 -6.65 -17.55
N ASN A 186 18.38 -7.90 -17.70
CA ASN A 186 18.75 -8.53 -18.97
C ASN A 186 17.56 -8.97 -19.85
N GLY A 187 16.31 -8.72 -19.40
CA GLY A 187 15.09 -9.08 -20.11
C GLY A 187 14.70 -10.57 -20.01
N LYS A 188 15.41 -11.35 -19.20
CA LYS A 188 15.16 -12.79 -19.02
C LYS A 188 14.27 -13.08 -17.80
N PRO A 189 13.65 -14.27 -17.75
CA PRO A 189 12.85 -14.70 -16.63
C PRO A 189 13.59 -14.74 -15.29
N ASN A 190 14.90 -14.97 -15.29
CA ASN A 190 15.70 -14.91 -14.07
C ASN A 190 16.91 -14.00 -14.22
N ASP A 191 17.05 -13.06 -13.27
CA ASP A 191 18.13 -12.09 -13.21
C ASP A 191 18.41 -11.75 -11.74
N ALA A 192 19.64 -12.00 -11.28
CA ALA A 192 19.98 -11.82 -9.88
C ALA A 192 20.29 -10.35 -9.50
N ASN A 193 20.37 -9.43 -10.46
CA ASN A 193 20.90 -8.09 -10.23
C ASN A 193 20.12 -7.02 -11.00
N VAL A 194 18.91 -6.72 -10.52
CA VAL A 194 18.07 -5.64 -11.06
C VAL A 194 18.10 -4.45 -10.11
N GLU A 195 18.15 -3.24 -10.65
CA GLU A 195 18.01 -2.01 -9.87
C GLU A 195 16.68 -1.33 -10.18
N VAL A 196 15.96 -0.91 -9.14
CA VAL A 196 14.67 -0.24 -9.30
C VAL A 196 14.63 1.03 -8.45
N ALA A 197 14.05 2.09 -9.02
CA ALA A 197 13.67 3.30 -8.28
C ALA A 197 12.20 3.63 -8.54
N LEU A 198 11.52 4.15 -7.52
CA LEU A 198 10.14 4.59 -7.60
C LEU A 198 10.06 6.07 -7.26
N PHE A 199 9.27 6.81 -8.03
CA PHE A 199 8.98 8.21 -7.73
C PHE A 199 7.62 8.60 -8.29
N VAL A 200 7.11 9.73 -7.84
CA VAL A 200 5.85 10.27 -8.32
C VAL A 200 6.11 11.29 -9.43
N SER A 201 5.37 11.17 -10.53
CA SER A 201 5.26 12.20 -11.55
C SER A 201 4.10 13.14 -11.22
N GLN A 202 4.28 14.45 -11.41
CA GLN A 202 3.24 15.49 -11.24
C GLN A 202 2.53 15.82 -12.55
N GLY A 203 2.61 14.90 -13.51
CA GLY A 203 1.78 14.93 -14.70
C GLY A 203 2.52 14.59 -15.98
N ALA A 204 1.71 14.32 -17.01
CA ALA A 204 2.14 13.97 -18.35
C ALA A 204 2.13 15.19 -19.28
N LYS A 205 2.82 15.07 -20.41
CA LYS A 205 2.77 16.04 -21.50
C LYS A 205 1.84 15.54 -22.60
N GLY A 206 0.87 16.39 -22.95
CA GLY A 206 -0.07 16.10 -24.02
C GLY A 206 -1.12 15.07 -23.61
N THR A 207 -1.69 14.39 -24.62
CA THR A 207 -2.71 13.36 -24.41
C THR A 207 -2.06 12.01 -24.20
N LEU A 208 -2.47 11.29 -23.15
CA LEU A 208 -2.01 9.94 -22.85
C LEU A 208 -2.53 8.92 -23.85
N ASN A 209 -1.64 8.05 -24.34
CA ASN A 209 -1.97 6.96 -25.26
C ASN A 209 -1.60 5.57 -24.71
N TRP A 210 -0.81 5.51 -23.64
CA TRP A 210 -0.34 4.28 -22.97
C TRP A 210 0.40 3.32 -23.91
N ASP A 211 1.18 3.90 -24.84
CA ASP A 211 1.82 3.20 -25.97
C ASP A 211 3.35 3.14 -25.85
N GLY A 212 3.93 3.51 -24.71
CA GLY A 212 5.39 3.60 -24.54
C GLY A 212 5.96 5.00 -24.74
N ASN A 213 5.23 5.91 -25.39
CA ASN A 213 5.73 7.22 -25.80
C ASN A 213 5.23 8.37 -24.91
N ASP A 214 4.36 8.09 -23.93
CA ASP A 214 3.88 9.10 -23.00
C ASP A 214 5.03 9.70 -22.20
N VAL A 215 5.11 11.03 -22.22
CA VAL A 215 6.16 11.79 -21.54
C VAL A 215 5.66 12.23 -20.17
N TRP A 216 6.38 11.84 -19.12
CA TRP A 216 6.07 12.17 -17.74
C TRP A 216 7.13 13.06 -17.10
N THR A 217 6.68 13.93 -16.20
CA THR A 217 7.57 14.79 -15.40
C THR A 217 8.25 14.01 -14.27
N HIS A 218 9.35 14.54 -13.73
CA HIS A 218 10.06 13.94 -12.61
C HIS A 218 10.50 14.99 -11.58
N PRO A 219 10.74 14.63 -10.31
CA PRO A 219 11.35 15.53 -9.34
C PRO A 219 12.68 16.06 -9.87
N LYS A 220 12.94 17.35 -9.66
CA LYS A 220 14.22 17.98 -10.01
C LYS A 220 15.39 17.36 -9.23
N SER A 221 15.14 16.85 -8.03
CA SER A 221 16.11 16.12 -7.20
C SER A 221 16.63 14.85 -7.89
N LEU A 222 15.89 14.29 -8.85
CA LEU A 222 16.33 13.14 -9.65
C LEU A 222 17.16 13.52 -10.88
N SER A 223 17.37 14.81 -11.15
CA SER A 223 18.12 15.28 -12.31
C SER A 223 19.11 16.35 -11.91
N GLU A 224 20.40 16.07 -12.10
CA GLU A 224 21.44 17.07 -11.88
C GLU A 224 22.41 17.03 -13.06
N THR A 225 22.86 18.21 -13.51
CA THR A 225 23.90 18.34 -14.55
C THR A 225 23.62 17.58 -15.86
N GLY A 226 22.35 17.46 -16.26
CA GLY A 226 21.99 16.79 -17.52
C GLY A 226 22.02 15.26 -17.45
N THR A 227 22.11 14.68 -16.25
CA THR A 227 21.97 13.23 -16.03
C THR A 227 20.94 12.91 -14.94
N PHE A 228 20.22 11.80 -15.10
CA PHE A 228 19.39 11.29 -14.02
C PHE A 228 20.26 10.74 -12.89
N LYS A 229 19.95 11.17 -11.67
CA LYS A 229 20.42 10.57 -10.43
C LYS A 229 19.22 9.90 -9.80
N PHE A 230 19.33 8.61 -9.53
CA PHE A 230 18.34 7.90 -8.74
C PHE A 230 18.95 7.63 -7.37
N PRO A 231 19.05 8.65 -6.49
CA PRO A 231 19.48 8.41 -5.13
C PRO A 231 18.51 7.43 -4.49
N GLY A 232 19.02 6.26 -4.11
CA GLY A 232 18.19 5.19 -3.55
C GLY A 232 17.58 4.25 -4.58
N SER A 233 18.23 3.99 -5.73
CA SER A 233 17.96 2.73 -6.43
C SER A 233 18.21 1.57 -5.48
N VAL A 234 17.25 0.66 -5.42
CA VAL A 234 17.28 -0.50 -4.52
C VAL A 234 17.57 -1.72 -5.35
N ASN A 235 18.49 -2.55 -4.87
CA ASN A 235 18.82 -3.80 -5.52
C ASN A 235 17.67 -4.79 -5.32
N GLY A 236 17.27 -5.41 -6.41
CA GLY A 236 16.30 -6.47 -6.48
C GLY A 236 16.78 -7.55 -7.45
N TYR A 237 15.86 -8.42 -7.82
CA TYR A 237 16.08 -9.51 -8.75
C TYR A 237 14.78 -9.82 -9.47
N VAL A 238 14.88 -10.57 -10.57
CA VAL A 238 13.75 -11.18 -11.25
C VAL A 238 13.88 -12.70 -11.10
N ALA A 239 12.80 -13.36 -10.67
CA ALA A 239 12.73 -14.81 -10.56
C ALA A 239 11.44 -15.29 -11.22
N ASN A 240 11.55 -16.12 -12.26
CA ASN A 240 10.43 -16.60 -13.08
C ASN A 240 9.52 -15.46 -13.60
N ASN A 241 10.11 -14.41 -14.15
CA ASN A 241 9.47 -13.16 -14.59
C ASN A 241 8.87 -12.30 -13.48
N ARG A 242 9.10 -12.62 -12.20
CA ARG A 242 8.65 -11.79 -11.08
C ARG A 242 9.78 -10.93 -10.56
N LEU A 243 9.63 -9.62 -10.72
CA LEU A 243 10.46 -8.63 -10.06
C LEU A 243 10.21 -8.68 -8.55
N VAL A 244 11.30 -8.71 -7.78
CA VAL A 244 11.30 -8.60 -6.32
C VAL A 244 12.32 -7.54 -5.92
N VAL A 245 11.86 -6.49 -5.25
CA VAL A 245 12.69 -5.44 -4.66
C VAL A 245 12.33 -5.34 -3.19
N LYS A 246 13.22 -5.79 -2.29
CA LYS A 246 13.00 -5.75 -0.84
C LYS A 246 13.73 -4.58 -0.22
N GLY A 247 13.15 -4.01 0.83
CA GLY A 247 13.78 -2.90 1.56
C GLY A 247 13.99 -1.69 0.66
N ALA A 248 13.02 -1.45 -0.24
CA ALA A 248 12.95 -0.12 -0.81
C ALA A 248 12.83 0.86 0.36
N ASN A 249 13.69 1.89 0.38
CA ASN A 249 13.51 3.00 1.31
C ASN A 249 12.06 3.49 1.22
N ASN A 250 11.61 4.27 2.20
CA ASN A 250 10.26 4.81 2.27
C ASN A 250 9.68 5.19 0.89
N VAL A 251 8.69 4.45 0.43
CA VAL A 251 8.01 4.73 -0.85
C VAL A 251 6.78 5.57 -0.55
N THR A 252 6.68 6.73 -1.19
CA THR A 252 5.49 7.58 -1.07
C THR A 252 4.57 7.37 -2.24
N ILE A 253 3.32 6.99 -1.97
CA ILE A 253 2.25 6.87 -2.94
C ILE A 253 1.27 8.01 -2.69
N LEU A 254 0.94 8.81 -3.70
CA LEU A 254 -0.01 9.90 -3.50
C LEU A 254 -1.43 9.37 -3.32
N PHE A 255 -2.07 9.85 -2.26
CA PHE A 255 -3.43 9.56 -1.89
C PHE A 255 -4.16 10.90 -1.72
N GLY A 256 -4.92 11.30 -2.74
CA GLY A 256 -5.40 12.68 -2.84
C GLY A 256 -4.21 13.65 -2.81
N ARG A 257 -4.26 14.70 -2.00
CA ARG A 257 -3.14 15.65 -1.86
C ARG A 257 -2.04 15.19 -0.89
N ALA A 258 -2.25 14.08 -0.20
CA ALA A 258 -1.30 13.54 0.76
C ALA A 258 -0.40 12.49 0.12
N GLY A 259 0.77 12.28 0.72
CA GLY A 259 1.58 11.10 0.48
C GLY A 259 1.27 10.04 1.53
N LEU A 260 1.01 8.81 1.09
CA LEU A 260 0.99 7.62 1.92
C LEU A 260 2.40 7.02 1.90
N VAL A 261 3.06 7.00 3.04
CA VAL A 261 4.44 6.51 3.14
C VAL A 261 4.45 5.04 3.56
N PHE A 262 5.05 4.20 2.73
CA PHE A 262 5.30 2.79 3.00
C PHE A 262 6.74 2.63 3.49
N ASN A 263 6.89 2.32 4.78
CA ASN A 263 8.17 1.91 5.34
C ASN A 263 8.49 0.48 4.88
N GLU A 264 9.79 0.23 4.70
CA GLU A 264 10.34 -1.09 4.32
C GLU A 264 9.62 -1.69 3.10
N ALA A 265 9.30 -0.82 2.14
CA ALA A 265 8.44 -1.20 1.03
C ALA A 265 9.05 -2.33 0.20
N ILE A 266 8.16 -3.19 -0.31
CA ILE A 266 8.49 -4.30 -1.19
C ILE A 266 7.74 -4.10 -2.51
N VAL A 267 8.49 -4.05 -3.61
CA VAL A 267 7.90 -4.08 -4.95
C VAL A 267 7.93 -5.50 -5.44
N TYR A 268 6.76 -6.04 -5.79
CA TYR A 268 6.63 -7.44 -6.16
C TYR A 268 5.59 -7.62 -7.27
N GLY A 269 5.98 -8.25 -8.37
CA GLY A 269 5.04 -8.49 -9.48
C GLY A 269 5.70 -8.99 -10.75
N ASP A 270 4.87 -9.26 -11.74
CA ASP A 270 5.33 -9.68 -13.05
C ASP A 270 5.97 -8.50 -13.79
N LEU A 271 7.24 -8.67 -14.20
CA LEU A 271 7.96 -7.74 -15.06
C LEU A 271 8.22 -8.43 -16.41
N THR A 272 7.64 -7.88 -17.47
CA THR A 272 7.68 -8.49 -18.80
C THR A 272 7.91 -7.45 -19.89
N ILE A 273 8.34 -7.90 -21.07
CA ILE A 273 8.26 -7.12 -22.30
C ILE A 273 7.13 -7.71 -23.14
N ALA A 274 6.01 -7.00 -23.26
CA ALA A 274 4.86 -7.41 -24.05
C ALA A 274 4.68 -6.46 -25.23
N GLU A 275 4.62 -6.99 -26.44
CA GLU A 275 4.49 -6.20 -27.68
C GLU A 275 5.62 -5.17 -27.85
N GLY A 276 6.81 -5.47 -27.32
CA GLY A 276 7.97 -4.57 -27.36
C GLY A 276 7.97 -3.48 -26.28
N LEU A 277 6.96 -3.45 -25.41
CA LEU A 277 6.86 -2.48 -24.32
C LEU A 277 7.10 -3.15 -22.95
N PRO A 278 7.90 -2.53 -22.06
CA PRO A 278 7.96 -2.95 -20.67
C PRO A 278 6.60 -2.85 -20.00
N ARG A 279 6.26 -3.86 -19.20
CA ARG A 279 5.03 -3.92 -18.42
C ARG A 279 5.32 -4.42 -17.02
N PHE A 280 4.61 -3.84 -16.06
CA PHE A 280 4.61 -4.29 -14.67
C PHE A 280 3.18 -4.52 -14.20
N VAL A 281 2.93 -5.69 -13.61
CA VAL A 281 1.65 -6.01 -12.94
C VAL A 281 1.98 -6.62 -11.60
N GLY A 282 1.64 -5.94 -10.51
CA GLY A 282 2.09 -6.34 -9.19
C GLY A 282 1.58 -5.46 -8.09
N ILE A 283 2.31 -5.44 -6.98
CA ILE A 283 2.02 -4.63 -5.81
C ILE A 283 3.24 -3.83 -5.37
N VAL A 284 2.97 -2.75 -4.64
CA VAL A 284 3.88 -2.18 -3.65
C VAL A 284 3.27 -2.45 -2.28
N GLY A 285 3.92 -3.31 -1.51
CA GLY A 285 3.55 -3.65 -0.14
C GLY A 285 4.47 -2.98 0.88
N GLY A 286 4.02 -2.80 2.11
CA GLY A 286 4.85 -2.29 3.19
C GLY A 286 4.06 -1.90 4.44
N ARG A 287 4.76 -1.28 5.38
CA ARG A 287 4.22 -0.84 6.67
C ARG A 287 3.86 0.63 6.59
N VAL A 288 2.60 0.97 6.78
CA VAL A 288 2.14 2.36 6.75
C VAL A 288 1.96 2.85 8.19
N PRO A 289 2.81 3.78 8.68
CA PRO A 289 2.65 4.35 10.01
C PRO A 289 1.27 4.97 10.22
N ASP A 290 0.68 4.72 11.38
CA ASP A 290 -0.64 5.26 11.74
C ASP A 290 -0.70 6.78 11.59
N ALA A 291 0.38 7.49 11.94
CA ALA A 291 0.50 8.92 11.82
C ALA A 291 0.45 9.41 10.37
N GLU A 292 1.14 8.73 9.47
CA GLU A 292 1.16 9.06 8.04
C GLU A 292 -0.21 8.77 7.42
N LEU A 293 -0.82 7.64 7.77
CA LEU A 293 -2.16 7.29 7.29
C LEU A 293 -3.24 8.23 7.83
N LEU A 294 -3.19 8.61 9.11
CA LEU A 294 -4.12 9.58 9.69
C LEU A 294 -3.95 10.97 9.08
N ALA A 295 -2.71 11.38 8.79
CA ALA A 295 -2.45 12.63 8.08
C ALA A 295 -2.99 12.59 6.65
N ALA A 296 -2.81 11.46 5.94
CA ALA A 296 -3.32 11.28 4.59
C ALA A 296 -4.85 11.23 4.54
N ALA A 297 -5.48 10.42 5.39
CA ALA A 297 -6.92 10.34 5.52
C ALA A 297 -7.55 11.66 5.98
N GLY A 298 -6.81 12.43 6.79
CA GLY A 298 -7.19 13.78 7.20
C GLY A 298 -7.37 14.76 6.04
N GLN A 299 -6.69 14.55 4.91
CA GLN A 299 -6.78 15.40 3.72
C GLN A 299 -7.90 15.01 2.74
N ILE A 300 -8.64 13.93 3.00
CA ILE A 300 -9.80 13.56 2.18
C ILE A 300 -10.89 14.61 2.38
N ASN A 301 -11.49 15.08 1.30
CA ASN A 301 -12.64 15.98 1.38
C ASN A 301 -13.89 15.22 1.87
N VAL A 302 -14.53 15.70 2.93
CA VAL A 302 -15.73 15.06 3.53
C VAL A 302 -17.02 15.84 3.27
N GLY A 303 -16.96 16.82 2.37
CA GLY A 303 -18.10 17.62 1.92
C GLY A 303 -17.65 18.97 1.34
N GLY A 304 -17.78 19.13 0.01
CA GLY A 304 -17.26 20.33 -0.67
C GLY A 304 -15.73 20.40 -0.57
N ASP A 305 -15.20 21.54 -0.13
CA ASP A 305 -13.76 21.78 0.02
C ASP A 305 -13.23 21.52 1.45
N GLU A 306 -14.08 21.07 2.40
CA GLU A 306 -13.68 20.79 3.79
C GLU A 306 -12.96 19.45 3.89
N SER A 307 -11.74 19.46 4.44
CA SER A 307 -10.94 18.25 4.67
C SER A 307 -11.39 17.53 5.95
N ALA A 308 -11.25 16.21 6.00
CA ALA A 308 -11.65 15.39 7.15
C ALA A 308 -11.05 15.93 8.47
N CYS A 309 -9.78 16.33 8.47
CA CYS A 309 -9.10 16.82 9.67
C CYS A 309 -9.67 18.14 10.22
N GLU A 310 -10.29 18.96 9.36
CA GLU A 310 -10.93 20.23 9.75
C GLU A 310 -12.29 19.97 10.40
N ASN A 311 -12.89 18.81 10.12
CA ASN A 311 -14.11 18.35 10.73
C ASN A 311 -13.83 17.44 11.94
N ALA A 312 -13.70 18.04 13.12
CA ALA A 312 -13.37 17.30 14.34
C ALA A 312 -14.34 16.14 14.67
N LEU A 313 -15.62 16.24 14.26
CA LEU A 313 -16.58 15.16 14.45
C LEU A 313 -16.20 13.97 13.55
N VAL A 314 -16.16 14.17 12.22
CA VAL A 314 -15.84 13.10 11.27
C VAL A 314 -14.46 12.49 11.54
N PHE A 315 -13.45 13.32 11.79
CA PHE A 315 -12.09 12.82 12.03
C PHE A 315 -12.00 11.99 13.31
N ASN A 316 -12.47 12.50 14.45
CA ASN A 316 -12.25 11.85 15.73
C ASN A 316 -13.24 10.72 16.02
N THR A 317 -14.41 10.67 15.38
CA THR A 317 -15.42 9.62 15.64
C THR A 317 -15.47 8.55 14.57
N VAL A 318 -15.02 8.83 13.35
CA VAL A 318 -15.07 7.86 12.24
C VAL A 318 -13.66 7.52 11.75
N VAL A 319 -12.92 8.49 11.22
CA VAL A 319 -11.64 8.24 10.54
C VAL A 319 -10.58 7.69 11.49
N LYS A 320 -10.29 8.42 12.58
CA LYS A 320 -9.24 8.05 13.53
C LYS A 320 -9.52 6.72 14.22
N PRO A 321 -10.72 6.46 14.78
CA PRO A 321 -11.02 5.15 15.37
C PRO A 321 -10.90 4.01 14.36
N SER A 322 -11.34 4.20 13.12
CA SER A 322 -11.26 3.14 12.10
C SER A 322 -9.82 2.77 11.75
N ILE A 323 -8.95 3.76 11.59
CA ILE A 323 -7.51 3.54 11.35
C ILE A 323 -6.86 2.91 12.58
N CYS A 324 -7.12 3.44 13.77
CA CYS A 324 -6.50 2.96 15.00
C CYS A 324 -6.95 1.56 15.41
N ASP A 325 -8.17 1.16 15.08
CA ASP A 325 -8.62 -0.22 15.28
C ASP A 325 -8.02 -1.19 14.26
N ALA A 326 -7.46 -0.67 13.15
CA ALA A 326 -6.92 -1.45 12.05
C ALA A 326 -5.39 -1.59 12.07
N VAL A 327 -4.67 -0.99 13.02
CA VAL A 327 -3.23 -1.24 13.18
C VAL A 327 -2.98 -2.68 13.63
N ASP A 328 -2.09 -3.35 12.92
CA ASP A 328 -1.86 -4.79 13.00
C ASP A 328 -0.37 -5.16 13.03
N ILE A 329 0.53 -4.23 12.72
CA ILE A 329 1.96 -4.45 12.58
C ILE A 329 2.77 -3.29 13.19
N ASN A 330 4.06 -3.49 13.48
CA ASN A 330 4.96 -2.39 13.83
C ASN A 330 5.48 -1.62 12.61
N SER A 331 5.80 -0.34 12.80
CA SER A 331 6.30 0.56 11.74
C SER A 331 7.68 0.22 11.19
N ALA A 332 8.42 -0.65 11.87
CA ALA A 332 9.69 -1.21 11.44
C ALA A 332 9.80 -2.68 11.85
N LYS A 333 10.26 -3.53 10.94
CA LYS A 333 10.43 -4.98 11.17
C LYS A 333 11.34 -5.30 12.36
N SER A 334 12.30 -4.43 12.63
CA SER A 334 13.18 -4.60 13.80
C SER A 334 12.43 -4.58 15.14
N GLU A 335 11.22 -4.04 15.19
CA GLU A 335 10.39 -3.90 16.39
C GLU A 335 9.39 -5.04 16.59
N ASP A 336 9.21 -5.88 15.58
CA ASP A 336 8.33 -7.04 15.64
C ASP A 336 8.77 -8.01 16.75
N PHE A 337 7.78 -8.66 17.38
CA PHE A 337 7.95 -9.61 18.47
C PHE A 337 8.63 -9.05 19.73
N GLN A 338 8.73 -7.72 19.87
CA GLN A 338 9.28 -7.07 21.07
C GLN A 338 8.22 -6.77 22.15
N GLY A 339 6.99 -7.24 21.96
CA GLY A 339 5.87 -6.97 22.89
C GLY A 339 5.40 -5.50 22.87
N LYS A 340 5.70 -4.78 21.78
CA LYS A 340 5.24 -3.40 21.57
C LYS A 340 3.79 -3.37 21.09
N ALA A 341 3.13 -2.23 21.26
CA ALA A 341 1.85 -1.98 20.63
C ALA A 341 2.05 -1.79 19.11
N CYS A 342 1.07 -2.20 18.32
CA CYS A 342 1.07 -1.93 16.87
C CYS A 342 0.91 -0.43 16.61
N ASP A 343 1.70 0.10 15.69
CA ASP A 343 1.76 1.52 15.30
C ASP A 343 1.74 1.70 13.78
N SER A 344 1.41 0.66 13.04
CA SER A 344 1.29 0.67 11.59
C SER A 344 0.21 -0.27 11.09
N ILE A 345 -0.21 0.00 9.86
CA ILE A 345 -1.08 -0.88 9.09
C ILE A 345 -0.25 -1.58 8.01
N SER A 346 -0.39 -2.89 7.90
CA SER A 346 0.11 -3.63 6.75
C SER A 346 -0.72 -3.30 5.52
N SER A 347 -0.08 -2.91 4.41
CA SER A 347 -0.83 -2.54 3.23
C SER A 347 -0.08 -2.92 1.96
N SER A 348 -0.86 -3.34 0.95
CA SER A 348 -0.40 -3.57 -0.40
C SER A 348 -1.28 -2.84 -1.40
N ILE A 349 -0.64 -2.12 -2.31
CA ILE A 349 -1.29 -1.38 -3.39
C ILE A 349 -1.01 -2.10 -4.70
N ALA A 350 -2.06 -2.54 -5.39
CA ALA A 350 -1.94 -3.13 -6.71
C ALA A 350 -1.64 -2.06 -7.77
N LEU A 351 -0.70 -2.37 -8.67
CA LEU A 351 -0.24 -1.51 -9.75
C LEU A 351 -0.29 -2.27 -11.08
N GLU A 352 -0.77 -1.58 -12.11
CA GLU A 352 -0.58 -1.97 -13.51
C GLU A 352 0.11 -0.82 -14.23
N GLY A 353 1.20 -1.10 -14.94
CA GLY A 353 1.98 -0.09 -15.64
C GLY A 353 2.50 -0.55 -16.99
N VAL A 354 2.74 0.43 -17.85
CA VAL A 354 3.30 0.26 -19.19
C VAL A 354 4.49 1.18 -19.41
N GLY A 355 5.32 0.86 -20.40
CA GLY A 355 6.48 1.67 -20.78
C GLY A 355 6.13 3.15 -20.95
N ALA A 356 7.09 4.01 -20.61
CA ALA A 356 6.92 5.46 -20.69
C ALA A 356 8.26 6.17 -20.97
N GLN A 357 8.17 7.45 -21.29
CA GLN A 357 9.31 8.34 -21.45
C GLN A 357 9.40 9.30 -20.26
N VAL A 358 10.59 9.42 -19.69
CA VAL A 358 10.89 10.43 -18.66
C VAL A 358 12.13 11.19 -19.11
N PRO A 359 11.98 12.26 -19.91
CA PRO A 359 13.09 13.05 -20.37
C PRO A 359 13.57 13.96 -19.24
N ILE A 360 14.89 14.16 -19.17
CA ILE A 360 15.50 15.02 -18.16
C ILE A 360 15.11 16.50 -18.28
N SER A 361 14.55 16.90 -19.42
CA SER A 361 14.07 18.26 -19.68
C SER A 361 12.75 18.57 -19.00
N GLU A 362 12.14 17.62 -18.30
CA GLU A 362 10.84 17.79 -17.64
C GLU A 362 10.90 17.65 -16.11
N PRO A 363 11.80 18.39 -15.43
CA PRO A 363 11.82 18.43 -13.97
C PRO A 363 10.64 19.26 -13.43
N TYR A 364 10.16 18.91 -12.24
CA TYR A 364 9.33 19.77 -11.41
C TYR A 364 10.03 20.02 -10.06
N ASP A 365 9.82 21.18 -9.46
CA ASP A 365 10.26 21.43 -8.09
C ASP A 365 9.34 20.68 -7.13
N ASP A 366 9.91 19.90 -6.20
CA ASP A 366 9.14 19.12 -5.23
C ASP A 366 8.07 20.00 -4.57
N PRO A 367 6.79 19.65 -4.67
CA PRO A 367 5.74 20.46 -4.07
C PRO A 367 6.02 20.53 -2.57
N LYS A 368 6.16 21.76 -2.04
CA LYS A 368 6.20 21.97 -0.58
C LYS A 368 4.87 21.49 0.01
N PRO A 369 4.82 20.49 0.90
CA PRO A 369 3.68 20.39 1.80
C PRO A 369 3.84 21.49 2.87
N PRO A 370 2.74 22.11 3.34
CA PRO A 370 1.62 21.33 3.84
C PRO A 370 0.22 21.85 3.48
N GLY A 371 -0.71 20.93 3.20
CA GLY A 371 -2.13 21.19 3.41
C GLY A 371 -2.44 21.41 4.91
N PRO A 372 -3.63 21.93 5.27
CA PRO A 372 -4.00 22.28 6.65
C PRO A 372 -3.86 21.12 7.66
N CYS A 373 -3.80 19.88 7.17
CA CYS A 373 -3.72 18.63 7.91
C CYS A 373 -2.32 18.01 8.00
N SER A 374 -1.24 18.76 7.78
CA SER A 374 0.09 18.13 7.81
C SER A 374 0.65 18.04 9.22
N PRO A 375 1.49 17.02 9.54
CA PRO A 375 2.11 16.88 10.84
C PRO A 375 2.82 18.16 11.31
N GLY A 376 2.61 18.54 12.57
CA GLY A 376 3.21 19.73 13.18
C GLY A 376 2.50 21.06 12.92
N GLN A 377 1.38 21.08 12.19
CA GLN A 377 0.53 22.27 12.09
C GLN A 377 -0.26 22.50 13.40
N PRO A 378 -0.48 23.75 13.86
CA PRO A 378 -1.17 24.04 15.14
C PRO A 378 -2.62 23.51 15.22
N THR A 379 -3.26 23.31 14.07
CA THR A 379 -4.62 22.77 13.91
C THR A 379 -4.65 21.27 13.66
N ALA A 380 -3.49 20.61 13.59
CA ALA A 380 -3.40 19.18 13.35
C ALA A 380 -4.02 18.42 14.54
N PRO A 381 -5.04 17.56 14.34
CA PRO A 381 -5.43 16.60 15.35
C PRO A 381 -4.25 15.70 15.74
N SER A 382 -4.35 15.01 16.87
CA SER A 382 -3.37 13.98 17.22
C SER A 382 -3.39 12.90 16.12
N TYR A 383 -2.35 12.89 15.28
CA TYR A 383 -2.05 11.86 14.29
C TYR A 383 -1.31 10.69 14.93
N LYS A 384 -1.77 10.27 16.10
CA LYS A 384 -1.29 9.04 16.73
C LYS A 384 -2.48 8.32 17.27
N CYS A 385 -2.41 7.01 17.24
CA CYS A 385 -3.45 6.24 17.85
C CYS A 385 -3.41 6.35 19.38
N ASP A 386 -2.24 6.53 20.01
CA ASP A 386 -1.99 6.46 21.47
C ASP A 386 -3.04 7.07 22.42
#